data_AF-A0A8T1UGP0-F1
#
_entry.id   AF-A0A8T1UGP0-F1
#
_cell.length_a   1.000
_cell.length_b   1.000
_cell.length_c   1.000
_cell.angle_alpha   90.00
_cell.angle_beta   90.00
_cell.angle_gamma   90.00
#
_symmetry.space_group_name_H-M   'P 1'
#
loop_
_entity.id
_entity.type
_entity.pdbx_description
1 polymer ?
#
loop_
_entity_poly.entity_id
_entity_poly.type
_entity_poly.pdbx_seq_one_letter_code
_entity_poly.pdbx_strand_id
1 'polypeptide(L)'
;MARSGRDIAKVDAYEKLDMDYQDLCDPYMLEQDEELFYGFWGSCTNSYRDTKHHKGYQILLKWRDAFRVKANANGADGTRSRFQAAFDRLKECQALPAGVGVHSVTNDPFFVYTSNVDSHFKRDFDCKEVYELHGSVETWQCAGDVETGAREPCEKIWKLPLDFRFDLDVATMKAPGAEATTCPECGGKGRPNVLMFHDRQWIANRSEENGYIAWESVMELMLQEDPTLNLVVLEIGLNNRFLPIQSKGLEALEAIDRELANLGLKA
;
A
#
# COMPACT_ATOMS: atom_id res chain seq x y z
N MET A 1 0.55 -29.54 4.46
CA MET A 1 1.75 -28.84 4.98
C MET A 1 1.59 -27.36 4.71
N ALA A 2 1.11 -26.61 5.69
CA ALA A 2 1.14 -25.15 5.63
C ALA A 2 2.59 -24.72 5.83
N ARG A 3 3.23 -24.16 4.81
CA ARG A 3 4.49 -23.46 5.00
C ARG A 3 4.17 -22.22 5.82
N SER A 4 4.52 -22.24 7.11
CA SER A 4 4.72 -21.03 7.90
C SER A 4 5.51 -20.06 7.03
N GLY A 5 5.00 -18.83 6.87
CA GLY A 5 5.69 -17.80 6.10
C GLY A 5 7.12 -17.71 6.61
N ARG A 6 8.10 -17.96 5.73
CA ARG A 6 9.51 -17.77 6.07
C ARG A 6 9.68 -16.29 6.39
N ASP A 7 10.21 -16.03 7.57
CA ASP A 7 10.61 -14.69 7.98
C ASP A 7 11.67 -14.21 6.97
N ILE A 8 11.35 -13.17 6.21
CA ILE A 8 12.10 -12.75 5.02
C ILE A 8 13.50 -12.22 5.37
N ALA A 9 13.73 -11.86 6.62
CA ALA A 9 15.04 -11.47 7.16
C ALA A 9 15.79 -12.64 7.82
N LYS A 10 15.13 -13.77 8.12
CA LYS A 10 15.80 -14.97 8.68
C LYS A 10 16.28 -15.89 7.58
N VAL A 11 17.31 -15.41 6.89
CA VAL A 11 18.03 -16.14 5.87
C VAL A 11 19.49 -16.22 6.30
N ASP A 12 20.11 -17.40 6.15
CA ASP A 12 21.50 -17.66 6.57
C ASP A 12 22.51 -16.59 6.10
N ALA A 13 22.27 -15.96 4.94
CA ALA A 13 23.12 -14.90 4.42
C ALA A 13 23.07 -13.64 5.30
N TYR A 14 21.89 -13.22 5.74
CA TYR A 14 21.71 -12.03 6.60
C TYR A 14 22.15 -12.30 8.04
N GLU A 15 21.88 -13.50 8.57
CA GLU A 15 22.33 -13.89 9.92
C GLU A 15 23.86 -13.89 10.04
N LYS A 16 24.58 -14.31 8.98
CA LYS A 16 26.05 -14.25 8.94
C LYS A 16 26.61 -12.83 8.89
N LEU A 17 25.79 -11.87 8.45
CA LEU A 17 26.14 -10.44 8.41
C LEU A 17 25.66 -9.71 9.68
N ASP A 18 25.05 -10.40 10.64
CA ASP A 18 24.44 -9.82 11.84
C ASP A 18 23.41 -8.72 11.51
N MET A 19 22.69 -8.91 10.41
CA MET A 19 21.67 -7.97 9.93
C MET A 19 20.27 -8.42 10.31
N ASP A 20 19.44 -7.49 10.74
CA ASP A 20 18.03 -7.71 10.99
C ASP A 20 17.12 -7.12 9.89
N TYR A 21 15.81 -7.26 10.06
CA TYR A 21 14.83 -6.73 9.11
C TYR A 21 14.86 -5.21 9.00
N GLN A 22 15.12 -4.51 10.11
CA GLN A 22 15.18 -3.06 10.12
C GLN A 22 16.40 -2.56 9.35
N ASP A 23 17.54 -3.23 9.50
CA ASP A 23 18.75 -2.93 8.72
C ASP A 23 18.49 -3.11 7.22
N LEU A 24 17.89 -4.25 6.81
CA LEU A 24 17.58 -4.54 5.40
C LEU A 24 16.53 -3.59 4.79
N CYS A 25 15.67 -3.02 5.64
CA CYS A 25 14.62 -2.08 5.26
C CYS A 25 14.97 -0.63 5.61
N ASP A 26 16.24 -0.25 5.51
CA ASP A 26 16.71 1.14 5.62
C ASP A 26 17.24 1.62 4.25
N PRO A 27 16.88 2.82 3.76
CA PRO A 27 17.38 3.32 2.47
C PRO A 27 18.91 3.49 2.44
N TYR A 28 19.56 3.62 3.60
CA TYR A 28 21.01 3.71 3.73
C TYR A 28 21.75 2.48 3.18
N MET A 29 21.11 1.31 3.20
CA MET A 29 21.70 0.07 2.70
C MET A 29 22.06 0.14 1.21
N LEU A 30 21.37 0.96 0.42
CA LEU A 30 21.68 1.14 -1.01
C LEU A 30 23.05 1.81 -1.23
N GLU A 31 23.56 2.56 -0.26
CA GLU A 31 24.88 3.19 -0.31
C GLU A 31 25.96 2.32 0.31
N GLN A 32 25.63 1.62 1.40
CA GLN A 32 26.53 0.68 2.07
C GLN A 32 26.86 -0.55 1.22
N ASP A 33 25.83 -1.22 0.71
CA ASP A 33 25.95 -2.43 -0.09
C ASP A 33 24.79 -2.51 -1.09
N GLU A 34 24.99 -1.86 -2.24
CA GLU A 34 24.00 -1.79 -3.33
C GLU A 34 23.50 -3.19 -3.74
N GLU A 35 24.40 -4.15 -3.85
CA GLU A 35 24.03 -5.49 -4.31
C GLU A 35 23.19 -6.23 -3.27
N LEU A 36 23.47 -6.04 -1.98
CA LEU A 36 22.67 -6.61 -0.90
C LEU A 36 21.29 -5.95 -0.83
N PHE A 37 21.23 -4.62 -1.00
CA PHE A 37 19.96 -3.88 -1.05
C PHE A 37 19.06 -4.37 -2.20
N TYR A 38 19.61 -4.44 -3.42
CA TYR A 38 18.87 -4.95 -4.57
C TYR A 38 18.61 -6.45 -4.47
N GLY A 39 19.46 -7.21 -3.80
CA GLY A 39 19.22 -8.62 -3.52
C GLY A 39 18.04 -8.84 -2.57
N PHE A 40 17.95 -8.07 -1.48
CA PHE A 40 16.80 -8.14 -0.57
C PHE A 40 15.49 -7.71 -1.25
N TRP A 41 15.43 -6.48 -1.78
CA TRP A 41 14.22 -5.97 -2.41
C TRP A 41 13.87 -6.71 -3.71
N GLY A 42 14.88 -7.21 -4.42
CA GLY A 42 14.71 -8.04 -5.60
C GLY A 42 14.16 -9.43 -5.27
N SER A 43 14.63 -10.05 -4.19
CA SER A 43 14.05 -11.28 -3.65
C SER A 43 12.57 -11.11 -3.29
N CYS A 44 12.24 -10.02 -2.56
CA CYS A 44 10.86 -9.65 -2.26
C CYS A 44 10.02 -9.49 -3.53
N THR A 45 10.50 -8.68 -4.49
CA THR A 45 9.81 -8.44 -5.77
C THR A 45 9.55 -9.72 -6.54
N ASN A 46 10.58 -10.54 -6.77
CA ASN A 46 10.46 -11.81 -7.48
C ASN A 46 9.47 -12.74 -6.76
N SER A 47 9.64 -12.92 -5.44
CA SER A 47 8.80 -13.80 -4.61
C SER A 47 7.34 -13.36 -4.62
N TYR A 48 7.07 -12.06 -4.48
CA TYR A 48 5.70 -11.55 -4.53
C TYR A 48 5.08 -11.77 -5.90
N ARG A 49 5.79 -11.47 -6.99
CA ARG A 49 5.31 -11.72 -8.37
C ARG A 49 4.98 -13.19 -8.62
N ASP A 50 5.77 -14.11 -8.06
CA ASP A 50 5.56 -15.55 -8.23
C ASP A 50 4.49 -16.13 -7.28
N THR A 51 4.11 -15.37 -6.25
CA THR A 51 3.13 -15.82 -5.27
C THR A 51 1.73 -15.88 -5.88
N LYS A 52 1.11 -17.06 -5.77
CA LYS A 52 -0.29 -17.28 -6.14
C LYS A 52 -1.19 -16.82 -5.01
N HIS A 53 -2.22 -16.03 -5.34
CA HIS A 53 -3.24 -15.63 -4.39
C HIS A 53 -3.89 -16.85 -3.72
N HIS A 54 -3.93 -16.83 -2.39
CA HIS A 54 -4.70 -17.80 -1.63
C HIS A 54 -6.20 -17.48 -1.71
N LYS A 55 -7.03 -18.41 -1.25
CA LYS A 55 -8.50 -18.30 -1.31
C LYS A 55 -9.09 -17.07 -0.58
N GLY A 56 -8.31 -16.38 0.24
CA GLY A 56 -8.74 -15.18 0.98
C GLY A 56 -9.10 -14.03 0.05
N TYR A 57 -8.23 -13.71 -0.91
CA TYR A 57 -8.51 -12.69 -1.93
C TYR A 57 -9.81 -12.97 -2.69
N GLN A 58 -10.07 -14.24 -3.03
CA GLN A 58 -11.29 -14.66 -3.71
C GLN A 58 -12.55 -14.52 -2.84
N ILE A 59 -12.44 -14.66 -1.51
CA ILE A 59 -13.54 -14.38 -0.59
C ILE A 59 -13.83 -12.89 -0.55
N LEU A 60 -12.79 -12.06 -0.45
CA LEU A 60 -12.92 -10.59 -0.42
C LEU A 60 -13.54 -10.06 -1.71
N LEU A 61 -13.12 -10.55 -2.88
CA LEU A 61 -13.74 -10.22 -4.18
C LEU A 61 -15.23 -10.56 -4.21
N LYS A 62 -15.62 -11.74 -3.71
CA LYS A 62 -17.02 -12.15 -3.62
C LYS A 62 -17.84 -11.23 -2.73
N TRP A 63 -17.28 -10.77 -1.61
CA TRP A 63 -17.96 -9.83 -0.71
C TRP A 63 -18.13 -8.47 -1.38
N ARG A 64 -17.08 -7.92 -1.99
CA ARG A 64 -17.16 -6.70 -2.80
C ARG A 64 -18.24 -6.81 -3.86
N ASP A 65 -18.24 -7.89 -4.65
CA ASP A 65 -19.19 -8.07 -5.75
C ASP A 65 -20.62 -8.28 -5.24
N ALA A 66 -20.81 -8.87 -4.06
CA ALA A 66 -22.13 -8.97 -3.44
C ALA A 66 -22.73 -7.60 -3.11
N PHE A 67 -21.93 -6.61 -2.71
CA PHE A 67 -22.41 -5.23 -2.54
C PHE A 67 -22.85 -4.62 -3.87
N ARG A 68 -22.14 -4.91 -4.98
CA ARG A 68 -22.50 -4.46 -6.33
C ARG A 68 -23.78 -5.10 -6.86
N VAL A 69 -23.97 -6.39 -6.62
CA VAL A 69 -25.16 -7.14 -7.10
C VAL A 69 -26.40 -6.83 -6.27
N LYS A 70 -26.28 -6.68 -4.94
CA LYS A 70 -27.41 -6.26 -4.09
C LYS A 70 -27.92 -4.86 -4.50
N ALA A 71 -27.03 -3.97 -4.95
CA ALA A 71 -27.43 -2.70 -5.55
C ALA A 71 -28.32 -2.94 -6.79
N ASN A 72 -27.92 -3.82 -7.72
CA ASN A 72 -28.69 -4.06 -8.95
C ASN A 72 -30.01 -4.82 -8.74
N ALA A 73 -30.08 -5.80 -7.83
CA ALA A 73 -31.21 -6.73 -7.69
C ALA A 73 -32.43 -6.14 -6.93
N ASN A 74 -32.21 -5.21 -6.01
CA ASN A 74 -33.29 -4.56 -5.26
C ASN A 74 -33.83 -3.29 -5.95
N GLY A 75 -33.42 -3.01 -7.19
CA GLY A 75 -33.55 -1.66 -7.78
C GLY A 75 -32.72 -0.61 -7.04
N ALA A 76 -31.81 -1.05 -6.17
CA ALA A 76 -30.97 -0.26 -5.27
C ALA A 76 -29.68 0.23 -5.96
N ASP A 77 -29.81 0.77 -7.18
CA ASP A 77 -28.89 1.80 -7.68
C ASP A 77 -28.64 2.83 -6.57
N GLY A 78 -29.66 3.08 -5.74
CA GLY A 78 -29.64 3.92 -4.55
C GLY A 78 -28.43 3.82 -3.62
N THR A 79 -27.70 2.72 -3.43
CA THR A 79 -26.48 2.79 -2.58
C THR A 79 -25.31 3.46 -3.30
N ARG A 80 -25.08 3.12 -4.57
CA ARG A 80 -24.09 3.81 -5.41
C ARG A 80 -24.53 5.23 -5.75
N SER A 81 -25.82 5.45 -6.00
CA SER A 81 -26.36 6.79 -6.21
C SER A 81 -26.27 7.64 -4.94
N ARG A 82 -26.54 7.07 -3.74
CA ARG A 82 -26.33 7.76 -2.46
C ARG A 82 -24.86 8.10 -2.24
N PHE A 83 -23.96 7.16 -2.53
CA PHE A 83 -22.52 7.41 -2.48
C PHE A 83 -22.15 8.58 -3.39
N GLN A 84 -22.56 8.54 -4.66
CA GLN A 84 -22.27 9.61 -5.62
C GLN A 84 -22.86 10.95 -5.19
N ALA A 85 -24.11 10.96 -4.69
CA ALA A 85 -24.76 12.18 -4.21
C ALA A 85 -24.05 12.77 -2.97
N ALA A 86 -23.62 11.93 -2.04
CA ALA A 86 -22.83 12.34 -0.89
C ALA A 86 -21.45 12.89 -1.32
N PHE A 87 -20.79 12.20 -2.25
CA PHE A 87 -19.52 12.66 -2.84
C PHE A 87 -19.67 14.03 -3.52
N ASP A 88 -20.70 14.22 -4.34
CA ASP A 88 -20.94 15.47 -5.06
C ASP A 88 -21.18 16.63 -4.08
N ARG A 89 -21.98 16.40 -3.02
CA ARG A 89 -22.20 17.38 -1.95
C ARG A 89 -20.92 17.76 -1.22
N LEU A 90 -20.11 16.77 -0.83
CA LEU A 90 -18.83 17.02 -0.16
C LEU A 90 -17.87 17.80 -1.08
N LYS A 91 -17.88 17.49 -2.38
CA LYS A 91 -17.11 18.22 -3.39
C LYS A 91 -17.56 19.67 -3.53
N GLU A 92 -18.87 19.92 -3.59
CA GLU A 92 -19.45 21.27 -3.66
C GLU A 92 -19.08 22.12 -2.43
N CYS A 93 -19.06 21.51 -1.25
CA CYS A 93 -18.67 22.16 -0.01
C CYS A 93 -17.15 22.24 0.21
N GLN A 94 -16.32 21.80 -0.75
CA GLN A 94 -14.86 21.76 -0.64
C GLN A 94 -14.34 20.95 0.56
N ALA A 95 -15.10 19.93 0.96
CA ALA A 95 -14.75 19.04 2.07
C ALA A 95 -13.91 17.82 1.62
N LEU A 96 -13.63 17.67 0.33
CA LEU A 96 -12.76 16.62 -0.22
C LEU A 96 -11.36 17.16 -0.56
N PRO A 97 -10.31 16.31 -0.55
CA PRO A 97 -8.97 16.72 -0.94
C PRO A 97 -8.92 17.33 -2.36
N ALA A 98 -8.05 18.33 -2.52
CA ALA A 98 -7.91 19.02 -3.80
C ALA A 98 -7.47 18.05 -4.92
N GLY A 99 -8.12 18.15 -6.08
CA GLY A 99 -7.83 17.31 -7.25
C GLY A 99 -8.52 15.94 -7.25
N VAL A 100 -9.25 15.58 -6.20
CA VAL A 100 -10.06 14.35 -6.19
C VAL A 100 -11.23 14.48 -7.15
N GLY A 101 -11.36 13.50 -8.03
CA GLY A 101 -12.48 13.36 -8.96
C GLY A 101 -13.08 11.96 -8.95
N VAL A 102 -14.05 11.74 -9.83
CA VAL A 102 -14.75 10.44 -9.99
C VAL A 102 -13.78 9.31 -10.40
N HIS A 103 -12.61 9.66 -10.94
CA HIS A 103 -11.57 8.69 -11.29
C HIS A 103 -10.58 8.40 -10.16
N SER A 104 -10.65 9.13 -9.04
CA SER A 104 -9.71 9.01 -7.91
C SER A 104 -10.16 7.97 -6.88
N VAL A 105 -11.45 7.67 -6.81
CA VAL A 105 -12.05 6.82 -5.78
C VAL A 105 -13.16 5.96 -6.36
N THR A 106 -13.40 4.80 -5.76
CA THR A 106 -14.53 3.95 -6.09
C THR A 106 -15.86 4.54 -5.60
N ASN A 107 -16.95 4.23 -6.29
CA ASN A 107 -18.31 4.56 -5.85
C ASN A 107 -18.97 3.41 -5.08
N ASP A 108 -18.20 2.36 -4.79
CA ASP A 108 -18.68 1.21 -4.02
C ASP A 108 -18.44 1.43 -2.52
N PRO A 109 -19.35 0.98 -1.64
CA PRO A 109 -19.15 1.00 -0.19
C PRO A 109 -18.23 -0.16 0.25
N PHE A 110 -17.11 -0.33 -0.45
CA PHE A 110 -16.09 -1.33 -0.20
C PHE A 110 -14.73 -0.73 -0.54
N PHE A 111 -13.80 -0.78 0.40
CA PHE A 111 -12.45 -0.26 0.21
C PHE A 111 -11.45 -1.15 0.94
N VAL A 112 -10.25 -1.25 0.40
CA VAL A 112 -9.12 -1.97 0.98
C VAL A 112 -8.06 -0.98 1.40
N TYR A 113 -7.81 -0.91 2.70
CA TYR A 113 -6.66 -0.23 3.26
C TYR A 113 -5.63 -1.29 3.64
N THR A 114 -4.38 -1.18 3.16
CA THR A 114 -3.35 -2.17 3.48
C THR A 114 -1.98 -1.54 3.75
N SER A 115 -1.29 -2.10 4.74
CA SER A 115 0.12 -1.83 5.03
C SER A 115 1.06 -2.77 4.28
N ASN A 116 0.54 -3.79 3.58
CA ASN A 116 1.37 -4.65 2.75
C ASN A 116 1.94 -3.86 1.56
N VAL A 117 3.15 -4.25 1.13
CA VAL A 117 3.87 -3.64 0.00
C VAL A 117 3.99 -4.60 -1.20
N ASP A 118 3.28 -5.73 -1.15
CA ASP A 118 3.38 -6.84 -2.10
C ASP A 118 2.59 -6.65 -3.41
N SER A 119 1.70 -5.65 -3.45
CA SER A 119 0.77 -5.37 -4.54
C SER A 119 -0.10 -6.54 -4.99
N HIS A 120 -0.45 -7.44 -4.07
CA HIS A 120 -1.38 -8.52 -4.33
C HIS A 120 -2.80 -8.01 -4.54
N PHE A 121 -3.28 -7.07 -3.71
CA PHE A 121 -4.61 -6.48 -3.89
C PHE A 121 -4.78 -5.83 -5.28
N LYS A 122 -3.76 -5.12 -5.77
CA LYS A 122 -3.80 -4.44 -7.07
C LYS A 122 -3.83 -5.37 -8.29
N ARG A 123 -3.69 -6.69 -8.12
CA ARG A 123 -3.83 -7.66 -9.24
C ARG A 123 -5.28 -7.94 -9.59
N ASP A 124 -6.17 -7.92 -8.59
CA ASP A 124 -7.58 -8.33 -8.75
C ASP A 124 -8.58 -7.22 -8.39
N PHE A 125 -8.16 -6.20 -7.62
CA PHE A 125 -8.98 -5.06 -7.22
C PHE A 125 -8.67 -3.84 -8.10
N ASP A 126 -9.68 -3.00 -8.32
CA ASP A 126 -9.49 -1.74 -9.04
C ASP A 126 -8.61 -0.82 -8.20
N CYS A 127 -7.69 -0.06 -8.82
CA CYS A 127 -6.76 0.79 -8.09
C CYS A 127 -7.46 1.89 -7.26
N LYS A 128 -8.72 2.23 -7.57
CA LYS A 128 -9.54 3.17 -6.81
C LYS A 128 -10.18 2.57 -5.55
N GLU A 129 -10.03 1.27 -5.35
CA GLU A 129 -10.55 0.52 -4.20
C GLU A 129 -9.46 0.19 -3.18
N VAL A 130 -8.20 0.56 -3.46
CA VAL A 130 -7.05 0.11 -2.69
C VAL A 130 -6.16 1.30 -2.34
N TYR A 131 -5.80 1.41 -1.07
CA TYR A 131 -4.72 2.27 -0.61
C TYR A 131 -3.62 1.43 0.02
N GLU A 132 -2.44 1.44 -0.62
CA GLU A 132 -1.21 0.85 -0.07
C GLU A 132 -0.44 1.92 0.74
N LEU A 133 -0.65 1.92 2.06
CA LEU A 133 -0.15 2.94 2.97
C LEU A 133 1.37 3.15 2.87
N HIS A 134 2.12 2.05 2.81
CA HIS A 134 3.58 2.07 2.79
C HIS A 134 4.15 2.04 1.38
N GLY A 135 3.32 2.17 0.34
CA GLY A 135 3.74 2.03 -1.04
C GLY A 135 3.93 0.57 -1.48
N SER A 136 4.80 0.32 -2.44
CA SER A 136 4.85 -0.97 -3.16
C SER A 136 6.22 -1.28 -3.75
N VAL A 137 6.56 -2.57 -3.82
CA VAL A 137 7.76 -3.05 -4.53
C VAL A 137 7.66 -2.92 -6.06
N GLU A 138 6.45 -2.76 -6.61
CA GLU A 138 6.20 -2.62 -8.05
C GLU A 138 6.42 -1.18 -8.53
N THR A 139 6.40 -0.23 -7.60
CA THR A 139 6.58 1.20 -7.85
C THR A 139 7.92 1.64 -7.27
N TRP A 140 8.67 2.45 -8.02
CA TRP A 140 10.05 2.82 -7.73
C TRP A 140 10.19 4.34 -7.75
N GLN A 141 11.13 4.85 -6.97
CA GLN A 141 11.45 6.27 -6.88
C GLN A 141 12.95 6.52 -6.97
N CYS A 142 13.33 7.76 -7.28
CA CYS A 142 14.72 8.18 -7.20
C CYS A 142 15.20 8.04 -5.75
N ALA A 143 16.40 7.47 -5.56
CA ALA A 143 16.93 7.27 -4.22
C ALA A 143 17.53 8.55 -3.61
N GLY A 144 18.00 9.50 -4.45
CA GLY A 144 18.89 10.56 -3.97
C GLY A 144 20.23 9.97 -3.50
N ASP A 145 21.02 10.79 -2.81
CA ASP A 145 22.20 10.34 -2.06
C ASP A 145 21.84 10.42 -0.57
N VAL A 146 21.57 9.27 0.05
CA VAL A 146 20.96 9.08 1.37
C VAL A 146 21.92 9.42 2.51
N GLU A 147 23.19 9.01 2.46
CA GLU A 147 24.20 9.29 3.50
C GLU A 147 24.75 10.70 3.40
N THR A 148 25.19 11.05 2.19
CA THR A 148 25.95 12.29 1.97
C THR A 148 25.04 13.51 1.82
N GLY A 149 23.78 13.31 1.42
CA GLY A 149 22.86 14.39 1.07
C GLY A 149 23.35 15.23 -0.11
N ALA A 150 24.36 14.77 -0.86
CA ALA A 150 24.96 15.54 -1.95
C ALA A 150 23.99 15.76 -3.11
N ARG A 151 23.01 14.86 -3.26
CA ARG A 151 21.96 14.93 -4.27
C ARG A 151 20.60 14.59 -3.65
N GLU A 152 19.68 15.54 -3.71
CA GLU A 152 18.29 15.29 -3.38
C GLU A 152 17.64 14.34 -4.41
N PRO A 153 16.70 13.47 -4.01
CA PRO A 153 15.96 12.64 -4.94
C PRO A 153 15.11 13.52 -5.87
N CYS A 154 15.04 13.13 -7.14
CA CYS A 154 14.01 13.67 -8.04
C CYS A 154 12.63 13.28 -7.51
N GLU A 155 11.60 14.08 -7.78
CA GLU A 155 10.19 13.72 -7.52
C GLU A 155 9.66 12.66 -8.51
N LYS A 156 10.56 11.81 -9.03
CA LYS A 156 10.26 10.85 -10.08
C LYS A 156 9.88 9.52 -9.47
N ILE A 157 8.70 9.06 -9.87
CA ILE A 157 8.19 7.71 -9.60
C ILE A 157 7.98 6.98 -10.94
N TRP A 158 8.29 5.69 -10.98
CA TRP A 158 8.05 4.82 -12.13
C TRP A 158 7.64 3.41 -11.68
N LYS A 159 7.15 2.59 -12.61
CA LYS A 159 6.84 1.18 -12.34
C LYS A 159 7.93 0.30 -12.95
N LEU A 160 8.25 -0.80 -12.28
CA LEU A 160 9.08 -1.84 -12.89
C LEU A 160 8.32 -2.47 -14.08
N PRO A 161 9.02 -2.85 -15.16
CA PRO A 161 8.43 -3.69 -16.20
C PRO A 161 7.85 -4.99 -15.60
N LEU A 162 6.73 -5.46 -16.13
CA LEU A 162 6.01 -6.62 -15.60
C LEU A 162 6.82 -7.93 -15.71
N ASP A 163 7.64 -8.02 -16.75
CA ASP A 163 8.50 -9.15 -17.06
C ASP A 163 9.88 -9.06 -16.39
N PHE A 164 10.26 -7.89 -15.87
CA PHE A 164 11.53 -7.71 -15.17
C PHE A 164 11.67 -8.67 -13.98
N ARG A 165 12.87 -9.19 -13.76
CA ARG A 165 13.23 -10.00 -12.58
C ARG A 165 14.64 -9.63 -12.16
N PHE A 166 14.89 -9.63 -10.85
CA PHE A 166 16.24 -9.45 -10.33
C PHE A 166 17.04 -10.74 -10.50
N ASP A 167 18.29 -10.60 -10.94
CA ASP A 167 19.26 -11.69 -11.00
C ASP A 167 19.85 -11.92 -9.60
N LEU A 168 19.12 -12.71 -8.81
CA LEU A 168 19.40 -12.94 -7.39
C LEU A 168 20.33 -14.15 -7.20
N ASP A 169 21.49 -13.92 -6.61
CA ASP A 169 22.27 -15.00 -6.01
C ASP A 169 21.64 -15.37 -4.65
N VAL A 170 20.96 -16.51 -4.62
CA VAL A 170 20.26 -17.02 -3.43
C VAL A 170 21.19 -17.46 -2.29
N ALA A 171 22.49 -17.65 -2.55
CA ALA A 171 23.46 -18.03 -1.52
C ALA A 171 23.98 -16.81 -0.77
N THR A 172 24.17 -15.70 -1.47
CA THR A 172 24.69 -14.44 -0.91
C THR A 172 23.59 -13.41 -0.65
N MET A 173 22.40 -13.63 -1.20
CA MET A 173 21.27 -12.69 -1.22
C MET A 173 21.62 -11.35 -1.86
N LYS A 174 22.49 -11.37 -2.88
CA LYS A 174 22.92 -10.20 -3.66
C LYS A 174 22.33 -10.21 -5.07
N ALA A 175 22.07 -9.02 -5.61
CA ALA A 175 21.68 -8.83 -6.99
C ALA A 175 22.25 -7.51 -7.52
N PRO A 176 22.74 -7.44 -8.77
CA PRO A 176 23.22 -6.19 -9.34
C PRO A 176 22.07 -5.22 -9.61
N GLY A 177 22.38 -3.92 -9.66
CA GLY A 177 21.47 -2.92 -10.22
C GLY A 177 21.18 -3.17 -11.70
N ALA A 178 20.07 -2.63 -12.19
CA ALA A 178 19.65 -2.75 -13.59
C ALA A 178 19.13 -1.40 -14.12
N GLU A 179 18.99 -1.28 -15.45
CA GLU A 179 18.39 -0.10 -16.08
C GLU A 179 16.98 0.19 -15.53
N ALA A 180 16.20 -0.86 -15.25
CA ALA A 180 14.86 -0.73 -14.65
C ALA A 180 14.88 -0.14 -13.23
N THR A 181 16.02 -0.22 -12.53
CA THR A 181 16.23 0.35 -11.20
C THR A 181 17.00 1.67 -11.25
N THR A 182 17.15 2.28 -12.42
CA THR A 182 17.78 3.60 -12.60
C THR A 182 16.71 4.68 -12.73
N CYS A 183 16.93 5.82 -12.08
CA CYS A 183 16.06 6.98 -12.20
C CYS A 183 16.03 7.47 -13.67
N PRO A 184 14.86 7.49 -14.33
CA PRO A 184 14.76 7.88 -15.74
C PRO A 184 14.98 9.38 -15.97
N GLU A 185 15.05 10.18 -14.91
CA GLU A 185 15.25 11.64 -14.99
C GLU A 185 16.71 12.04 -14.82
N CYS A 186 17.38 11.56 -13.76
CA CYS A 186 18.76 11.96 -13.45
C CYS A 186 19.81 10.87 -13.71
N GLY A 187 19.41 9.65 -14.08
CA GLY A 187 20.32 8.52 -14.26
C GLY A 187 20.91 7.95 -12.96
N GLY A 188 20.49 8.46 -11.80
CA GLY A 188 20.94 7.98 -10.48
C GLY A 188 20.28 6.67 -10.07
N LYS A 189 20.70 6.10 -8.94
CA LYS A 189 20.09 4.88 -8.39
C LYS A 189 18.63 5.10 -8.02
N GLY A 190 17.80 4.10 -8.30
CA GLY A 190 16.43 4.00 -7.86
C GLY A 190 16.29 3.02 -6.70
N ARG A 191 15.21 3.18 -5.95
CA ARG A 191 14.79 2.29 -4.86
C ARG A 191 13.29 2.02 -4.96
N PRO A 192 12.76 0.92 -4.42
CA PRO A 192 11.31 0.75 -4.35
C PRO A 192 10.70 1.91 -3.56
N ASN A 193 9.55 2.38 -4.02
CA ASN A 193 8.73 3.38 -3.35
C ASN A 193 7.98 2.71 -2.21
N VAL A 194 8.76 2.22 -1.24
CA VAL A 194 8.32 1.62 0.00
C VAL A 194 8.79 2.52 1.14
N LEU A 195 7.91 2.84 2.08
CA LEU A 195 8.28 3.57 3.28
C LEU A 195 9.15 2.69 4.18
N MET A 196 10.45 2.95 4.13
CA MET A 196 11.48 2.23 4.87
C MET A 196 11.71 2.85 6.26
N PHE A 197 12.45 2.16 7.12
CA PHE A 197 12.88 2.72 8.40
C PHE A 197 13.81 3.92 8.18
N HIS A 198 13.72 4.92 9.06
CA HIS A 198 14.49 6.17 9.00
C HIS A 198 14.37 6.97 7.69
N ASP A 199 13.43 6.62 6.82
CA ASP A 199 13.31 7.18 5.50
C ASP A 199 12.67 8.58 5.51
N ARG A 200 13.49 9.58 5.19
CA ARG A 200 13.07 11.00 5.09
C ARG A 200 12.80 11.45 3.66
N GLN A 201 13.09 10.59 2.69
CA GLN A 201 13.07 10.89 1.26
C GLN A 201 11.98 10.09 0.53
N TRP A 202 11.13 9.34 1.26
CA TRP A 202 10.02 8.59 0.69
C TRP A 202 8.98 9.54 0.09
N ILE A 203 8.62 9.29 -1.16
CA ILE A 203 7.58 10.05 -1.84
C ILE A 203 6.23 9.38 -1.57
N ALA A 204 5.39 10.03 -0.77
CA ALA A 204 4.09 9.48 -0.38
C ALA A 204 3.13 9.35 -1.59
N ASN A 205 2.34 8.28 -1.60
CA ASN A 205 1.29 8.08 -2.60
C ASN A 205 0.03 8.92 -2.28
N ARG A 206 0.15 10.23 -2.49
CA ARG A 206 -0.93 11.20 -2.23
C ARG A 206 -2.19 10.91 -3.05
N SER A 207 -2.06 10.28 -4.22
CA SER A 207 -3.21 9.97 -5.07
C SER A 207 -4.12 8.93 -4.43
N GLU A 208 -3.56 7.83 -3.93
CA GLU A 208 -4.34 6.78 -3.26
C GLU A 208 -4.81 7.23 -1.86
N GLU A 209 -3.97 7.96 -1.12
CA GLU A 209 -4.35 8.56 0.16
C GLU A 209 -5.56 9.48 0.01
N ASN A 210 -5.54 10.38 -0.98
CA ASN A 210 -6.67 11.27 -1.24
C ASN A 210 -7.92 10.52 -1.69
N GLY A 211 -7.76 9.41 -2.42
CA GLY A 211 -8.87 8.52 -2.78
C GLY A 211 -9.50 7.87 -1.55
N TYR A 212 -8.68 7.39 -0.62
CA TYR A 212 -9.13 6.84 0.66
C TYR A 212 -9.86 7.88 1.50
N ILE A 213 -9.26 9.06 1.73
CA ILE A 213 -9.88 10.15 2.51
C ILE A 213 -11.24 10.52 1.92
N ALA A 214 -11.33 10.62 0.59
CA ALA A 214 -12.61 10.92 -0.04
C ALA A 214 -13.65 9.81 0.14
N TRP A 215 -13.25 8.54 0.08
CA TRP A 215 -14.13 7.42 0.34
C TRP A 215 -14.63 7.42 1.79
N GLU A 216 -13.72 7.62 2.74
CA GLU A 216 -13.98 7.69 4.18
C GLU A 216 -14.99 8.80 4.48
N SER A 217 -14.73 10.04 4.02
CA SER A 217 -15.66 11.17 4.24
C SER A 217 -17.06 10.91 3.69
N VAL A 218 -17.18 10.21 2.55
CA VAL A 218 -18.49 9.81 2.01
C VAL A 218 -19.18 8.78 2.91
N MET A 219 -18.45 7.77 3.38
CA MET A 219 -18.98 6.76 4.31
C MET A 219 -19.46 7.40 5.61
N GLU A 220 -18.69 8.30 6.20
CA GLU A 220 -19.06 9.02 7.41
C GLU A 220 -20.36 9.80 7.24
N LEU A 221 -20.48 10.58 6.16
CA LEU A 221 -21.68 11.35 5.87
C LEU A 221 -22.90 10.43 5.71
N MET A 222 -22.75 9.33 4.98
CA MET A 222 -23.84 8.36 4.78
C MET A 222 -24.30 7.71 6.10
N LEU A 223 -23.37 7.38 7.00
CA LEU A 223 -23.68 6.79 8.31
C LEU A 223 -24.37 7.78 9.24
N GLN A 224 -23.98 9.06 9.18
CA GLN A 224 -24.64 10.14 9.94
C GLN A 224 -26.07 10.39 9.46
N GLU A 225 -26.32 10.30 8.16
CA GLU A 225 -27.64 10.57 7.56
C GLU A 225 -28.61 9.39 7.66
N ASP A 226 -28.10 8.15 7.64
CA ASP A 226 -28.92 6.94 7.69
C ASP A 226 -28.44 6.00 8.82
N PRO A 227 -29.03 6.12 10.04
CA PRO A 227 -28.65 5.32 11.19
C PRO A 227 -29.03 3.84 11.05
N THR A 228 -29.68 3.42 9.95
CA THR A 228 -29.96 2.01 9.67
C THR A 228 -28.79 1.30 8.98
N LEU A 229 -27.83 2.07 8.44
CA LEU A 229 -26.61 1.54 7.85
C LEU A 229 -25.69 1.01 8.94
N ASN A 230 -24.94 -0.04 8.59
CA ASN A 230 -23.91 -0.61 9.45
C ASN A 230 -22.62 -0.71 8.64
N LEU A 231 -21.56 -0.10 9.17
CA LEU A 231 -20.20 -0.26 8.66
C LEU A 231 -19.55 -1.46 9.35
N VAL A 232 -18.83 -2.28 8.56
CA VAL A 232 -18.05 -3.40 9.09
C VAL A 232 -16.60 -3.15 8.70
N VAL A 233 -15.74 -3.01 9.71
CA VAL A 233 -14.28 -2.96 9.53
C VAL A 233 -13.73 -4.35 9.83
N LEU A 234 -12.92 -4.87 8.91
CA LEU A 234 -12.30 -6.20 9.06
C LEU A 234 -10.78 -6.06 9.08
N GLU A 235 -10.19 -6.38 10.22
CA GLU A 235 -8.76 -6.42 10.43
C GLU A 235 -8.21 -7.84 10.14
N ILE A 236 -7.24 -7.96 9.23
CA ILE A 236 -6.66 -9.25 8.84
C ILE A 236 -5.14 -9.20 8.91
N GLY A 237 -4.54 -10.08 9.72
CA GLY A 237 -3.10 -10.37 9.66
C GLY A 237 -2.18 -9.36 10.34
N LEU A 238 -2.71 -8.42 11.12
CA LEU A 238 -1.88 -7.51 11.92
C LEU A 238 -1.26 -8.27 13.10
N ASN A 239 0.08 -8.33 13.09
CA ASN A 239 0.87 -8.85 14.19
C ASN A 239 1.43 -7.68 15.02
N ASN A 240 1.18 -7.70 16.33
CA ASN A 240 1.60 -6.68 17.31
C ASN A 240 3.12 -6.56 17.56
N ARG A 241 3.99 -6.98 16.62
CA ARG A 241 5.45 -7.12 16.88
C ARG A 241 6.35 -6.06 16.23
N PHE A 242 5.87 -5.23 15.31
CA PHE A 242 6.72 -4.27 14.57
C PHE A 242 6.22 -2.83 14.74
N LEU A 243 6.48 -2.25 15.90
CA LEU A 243 6.04 -0.92 16.35
C LEU A 243 6.59 0.31 15.58
N PRO A 244 7.76 0.30 14.90
CA PRO A 244 8.27 1.55 14.32
C PRO A 244 7.61 1.96 12.97
N ILE A 245 7.18 0.99 12.14
CA ILE A 245 6.38 1.27 10.91
C ILE A 245 4.88 1.39 11.25
N GLN A 246 4.48 0.88 12.43
CA GLN A 246 3.13 1.01 12.94
C GLN A 246 2.73 2.44 13.26
N SER A 247 3.60 3.45 13.41
CA SER A 247 3.11 4.76 13.85
C SER A 247 2.02 5.30 12.91
N LYS A 248 2.19 5.19 11.57
CA LYS A 248 1.14 5.61 10.62
C LYS A 248 -0.03 4.65 10.50
N GLY A 249 0.22 3.33 10.55
CA GLY A 249 -0.85 2.33 10.46
C GLY A 249 -1.72 2.27 11.72
N LEU A 250 -1.10 2.42 12.89
CA LEU A 250 -1.73 2.55 14.19
C LEU A 250 -2.32 3.95 14.37
N GLU A 251 -1.71 5.02 13.89
CA GLU A 251 -2.36 6.34 13.84
C GLU A 251 -3.60 6.31 12.95
N ALA A 252 -3.55 5.63 11.79
CA ALA A 252 -4.71 5.44 10.93
C ALA A 252 -5.77 4.55 11.59
N LEU A 253 -5.39 3.45 12.23
CA LEU A 253 -6.32 2.60 12.99
C LEU A 253 -6.91 3.33 14.19
N GLU A 254 -6.11 4.08 14.95
CA GLU A 254 -6.60 4.90 16.05
C GLU A 254 -7.43 6.08 15.54
N ALA A 255 -7.15 6.62 14.35
CA ALA A 255 -7.97 7.64 13.72
C ALA A 255 -9.33 7.04 13.32
N ILE A 256 -9.33 5.89 12.65
CA ILE A 256 -10.54 5.13 12.30
C ILE A 256 -11.30 4.75 13.57
N ASP A 257 -10.66 4.22 14.62
CA ASP A 257 -11.31 3.87 15.89
C ASP A 257 -11.85 5.10 16.62
N ARG A 258 -11.13 6.24 16.59
CA ARG A 258 -11.62 7.52 17.12
C ARG A 258 -12.83 8.02 16.33
N GLU A 259 -12.83 7.90 15.00
CA GLU A 259 -13.95 8.28 14.14
C GLU A 259 -15.16 7.34 14.32
N LEU A 260 -14.95 6.03 14.33
CA LEU A 260 -15.98 5.04 14.63
C LEU A 260 -16.62 5.30 16.01
N ALA A 261 -15.80 5.60 17.02
CA ALA A 261 -16.29 5.98 18.35
C ALA A 261 -17.09 7.30 18.32
N ASN A 262 -16.66 8.30 17.56
CA ASN A 262 -17.40 9.56 17.36
C ASN A 262 -18.74 9.34 16.63
N LEU A 263 -18.81 8.35 15.74
CA LEU A 263 -20.03 7.93 15.04
C LEU A 263 -20.92 6.98 15.89
N GLY A 264 -20.52 6.64 17.11
CA GLY A 264 -21.27 5.72 17.99
C GLY A 264 -21.25 4.26 17.53
N LEU A 265 -20.35 3.92 16.61
CA LEU A 265 -20.14 2.57 16.09
C LEU A 265 -19.08 1.86 16.95
N LYS A 266 -19.30 0.58 17.26
CA LYS A 266 -18.28 -0.25 17.92
C LYS A 266 -17.49 -0.98 16.83
N ALA A 267 -16.16 -0.84 16.88
CA ALA A 267 -15.24 -1.70 16.13
C ALA A 267 -15.44 -3.18 16.50
#